data_AF-R9PUK3-F1
#
_entry.id   AF-R9PUK3-F1
#
_cell.length_a   1.000
_cell.length_b   1.000
_cell.length_c   1.000
_cell.angle_alpha   90.00
_cell.angle_beta   90.00
_cell.angle_gamma   90.00
#
_symmetry.space_group_name_H-M   'P 1'
#
loop_
_entity.id
_entity.type
_entity.pdbx_description
1 polymer ?
#
loop_
_entity_poly.entity_id
_entity_poly.type
_entity_poly.pdbx_seq_one_letter_code
_entity_poly.pdbx_strand_id
1 'polypeptide(L)'
;IIFAISQLRILQILLRKVFSQDETQLKRLIRKHQKLIRFVEFLNDSLKNLIWIEYMINTVSVAAGLLHIITASTLFERVYSSFHFVLLTVQVFVLAWSANEINIQSTKVAHAAFYSNWIDQTEQTKKIIHIIIMRAQKPLVLKIGMFRPMNAESAVITMKGAYTYASVMLQKYS
;
A
#
# COMPACT_ATOMS: atom_id res chain seq x y z
N ILE A 1 7.38 4.49 -0.20
CA ILE A 1 5.90 4.30 -0.28
C ILE A 1 5.16 5.62 -0.05
N ILE A 2 5.33 6.29 1.09
CA ILE A 2 4.65 7.59 1.40
C ILE A 2 4.86 8.64 0.31
N PHE A 3 6.10 8.80 -0.19
CA PHE A 3 6.38 9.70 -1.31
C PHE A 3 5.50 9.44 -2.55
N ALA A 4 5.28 8.17 -2.91
CA ALA A 4 4.44 7.83 -4.07
C ALA A 4 2.98 8.25 -3.85
N ILE A 5 2.45 8.05 -2.63
CA ILE A 5 1.10 8.49 -2.23
C ILE A 5 0.99 10.02 -2.36
N SER A 6 1.96 10.76 -1.84
CA SER A 6 1.99 12.23 -1.95
C SER A 6 2.03 12.70 -3.40
N GLN A 7 2.86 12.08 -4.24
CA GLN A 7 2.92 12.42 -5.66
C GLN A 7 1.62 12.09 -6.41
N LEU A 8 0.93 11.01 -6.06
CA LEU A 8 -0.39 10.67 -6.61
C LEU A 8 -1.42 11.75 -6.26
N ARG A 9 -1.48 12.18 -5.00
CA ARG A 9 -2.38 13.26 -4.55
C ARG A 9 -2.08 14.59 -5.25
N ILE A 10 -0.80 14.96 -5.36
CA ILE A 10 -0.39 16.16 -6.09
C ILE A 10 -0.82 16.07 -7.56
N LEU A 11 -0.63 14.90 -8.20
CA LEU A 11 -1.05 14.68 -9.58
C LEU A 11 -2.57 14.86 -9.74
N GLN A 12 -3.39 14.33 -8.84
CA GLN A 12 -4.85 14.51 -8.85
C GLN A 12 -5.24 15.99 -8.73
N ILE A 13 -4.61 16.74 -7.82
CA ILE A 13 -4.89 18.18 -7.65
C ILE A 13 -4.49 18.97 -8.89
N LEU A 14 -3.30 18.70 -9.45
CA LEU A 14 -2.85 19.38 -10.65
C LEU A 14 -3.71 19.02 -11.87
N LEU A 15 -4.15 17.76 -11.99
CA LEU A 15 -5.11 17.37 -13.02
C LEU A 15 -6.42 18.11 -12.87
N ARG A 16 -6.90 18.46 -11.67
CA ARG A 16 -8.11 19.28 -11.55
C ARG A 16 -7.87 20.75 -11.92
N LYS A 17 -6.67 21.29 -11.67
CA LYS A 17 -6.35 22.72 -11.86
C LYS A 17 -5.86 23.08 -13.26
N VAL A 18 -5.12 22.20 -13.93
CA VAL A 18 -4.31 22.54 -15.12
C VAL A 18 -5.13 22.62 -16.41
N PHE A 19 -6.33 22.05 -16.49
CA PHE A 19 -7.13 22.07 -17.73
C PHE A 19 -7.75 23.42 -18.06
N SER A 20 -7.24 24.53 -17.52
CA SER A 20 -7.70 25.85 -17.94
C SER A 20 -6.88 26.48 -19.06
N GLN A 21 -5.55 26.26 -19.22
CA GLN A 21 -4.77 27.16 -20.12
C GLN A 21 -3.52 26.64 -20.88
N ASP A 22 -2.97 25.42 -20.69
CA ASP A 22 -1.64 25.10 -21.31
C ASP A 22 -1.36 23.61 -21.65
N GLU A 23 -1.18 23.29 -22.94
CA GLU A 23 -0.80 21.95 -23.44
C GLU A 23 0.55 21.44 -22.92
N THR A 24 1.51 22.35 -22.66
CA THR A 24 2.84 21.98 -22.18
C THR A 24 2.77 21.42 -20.76
N GLN A 25 1.87 21.97 -19.94
CA GLN A 25 1.62 21.49 -18.59
C GLN A 25 0.96 20.11 -18.60
N LEU A 26 0.03 19.86 -19.52
CA LEU A 26 -0.57 18.54 -19.71
C LEU A 26 0.50 17.47 -20.04
N LYS A 27 1.39 17.76 -21.00
CA LYS A 27 2.52 16.87 -21.33
C LYS A 27 3.41 16.59 -20.12
N ARG A 28 3.67 17.61 -19.29
CA ARG A 28 4.42 17.46 -18.03
C ARG A 28 3.69 16.56 -17.02
N LEU A 29 2.38 16.70 -16.88
CA LEU A 29 1.57 15.86 -15.99
C LEU A 29 1.56 14.39 -16.42
N ILE A 30 1.44 14.12 -17.73
CA ILE A 30 1.51 12.75 -18.27
C ILE A 30 2.87 12.13 -17.97
N ARG A 31 3.96 12.85 -18.25
CA ARG A 31 5.31 12.38 -17.94
C ARG A 31 5.48 12.11 -16.45
N LYS A 32 4.90 12.95 -15.59
CA LYS A 32 4.90 12.76 -14.13
C LYS A 32 4.12 11.49 -13.73
N HIS A 33 2.93 11.29 -14.29
CA HIS A 33 2.12 10.09 -14.03
C HIS A 33 2.86 8.81 -14.47
N GLN A 34 3.44 8.81 -15.66
CA GLN A 34 4.23 7.68 -16.18
C GLN A 34 5.48 7.39 -15.33
N LYS A 35 6.20 8.44 -14.90
CA LYS A 35 7.34 8.27 -13.98
C LYS A 35 6.90 7.66 -12.65
N LEU A 36 5.75 8.07 -12.13
CA LEU A 36 5.20 7.56 -10.88
C LEU A 36 4.76 6.10 -10.98
N ILE A 37 4.12 5.72 -12.09
CA ILE A 37 3.80 4.32 -12.40
C ILE A 37 5.09 3.48 -12.39
N ARG A 38 6.10 3.88 -13.18
CA ARG A 38 7.39 3.17 -13.25
C ARG A 38 8.09 3.09 -11.89
N PHE A 39 8.01 4.15 -11.10
CA PHE A 39 8.59 4.18 -9.75
C PHE A 39 7.91 3.17 -8.82
N VAL A 40 6.58 3.07 -8.85
CA VAL A 40 5.84 2.09 -8.03
C VAL A 40 6.10 0.67 -8.52
N GLU A 41 6.16 0.44 -9.83
CA GLU A 41 6.52 -0.85 -10.42
C GLU A 41 7.94 -1.27 -10.02
N PHE A 42 8.90 -0.36 -10.10
CA PHE A 42 10.27 -0.57 -9.62
C PHE A 42 10.31 -0.90 -8.12
N LEU A 43 9.65 -0.10 -7.28
CA LEU A 43 9.54 -0.39 -5.85
C LEU A 43 8.96 -1.77 -5.58
N ASN A 44 7.92 -2.16 -6.32
CA ASN A 44 7.31 -3.46 -6.19
C ASN A 44 8.30 -4.58 -6.55
N ASP A 45 8.99 -4.46 -7.68
CA ASP A 45 9.92 -5.50 -8.11
C ASP A 45 11.14 -5.65 -7.20
N SER A 46 11.64 -4.54 -6.64
CA SER A 46 12.75 -4.57 -5.69
C SER A 46 12.33 -5.09 -4.31
N LEU A 47 11.12 -4.77 -3.84
CA LEU A 47 10.73 -5.03 -2.44
C LEU A 47 9.80 -6.24 -2.27
N LYS A 48 9.14 -6.74 -3.31
CA LYS A 48 8.12 -7.81 -3.17
C LYS A 48 8.62 -9.04 -2.41
N ASN A 49 9.85 -9.49 -2.69
CA ASN A 49 10.43 -10.67 -2.04
C ASN A 49 10.87 -10.36 -0.61
N LEU A 50 11.45 -9.17 -0.38
CA LEU A 50 11.82 -8.72 0.96
C LEU A 50 10.59 -8.59 1.87
N ILE A 51 9.50 -7.98 1.37
CA ILE A 51 8.23 -7.85 2.09
C ILE A 51 7.63 -9.23 2.39
N TRP A 52 7.77 -10.20 1.49
CA TRP A 52 7.30 -11.55 1.75
C TRP A 52 8.03 -12.22 2.91
N ILE A 53 9.37 -12.13 2.94
CA ILE A 53 10.18 -12.64 4.07
C ILE A 53 9.81 -11.90 5.36
N GLU A 54 9.68 -10.58 5.30
CA GLU A 54 9.27 -9.74 6.43
C GLU A 54 7.91 -10.16 7.02
N TYR A 55 6.93 -10.50 6.17
CA TYR A 55 5.63 -10.99 6.63
C TYR A 55 5.72 -12.36 7.32
N MET A 56 6.58 -13.25 6.83
CA MET A 56 6.83 -14.55 7.46
C MET A 56 7.48 -14.39 8.83
N ILE A 57 8.52 -13.54 8.93
CA ILE A 57 9.19 -13.23 10.19
C ILE A 57 8.19 -12.61 11.17
N ASN A 58 7.43 -11.61 10.75
CA ASN A 58 6.43 -10.97 11.60
C ASN A 58 5.36 -11.95 12.09
N THR A 59 4.91 -12.90 11.25
CA THR A 59 3.96 -13.94 11.69
C THR A 59 4.51 -14.75 12.86
N VAL A 60 5.76 -15.20 12.76
CA VAL A 60 6.42 -15.99 13.81
C VAL A 60 6.68 -15.14 15.05
N SER A 61 7.19 -13.92 14.88
CA SER A 61 7.49 -13.00 16.00
C SER A 61 6.24 -12.60 16.78
N VAL A 62 5.13 -12.32 16.10
CA VAL A 62 3.83 -12.01 16.74
C VAL A 62 3.32 -13.23 17.51
N ALA A 63 3.44 -14.43 16.94
CA ALA A 63 3.01 -15.66 17.62
C ALA A 63 3.88 -15.96 18.86
N ALA A 64 5.20 -15.82 18.74
CA ALA A 64 6.13 -15.97 19.86
C ALA A 64 5.89 -14.93 20.95
N GLY A 65 5.62 -13.67 20.57
CA GLY A 65 5.25 -12.61 21.49
C GLY A 65 3.97 -12.94 22.27
N LEU A 66 2.94 -13.47 21.60
CA LEU A 66 1.71 -13.91 22.26
C LEU A 66 1.94 -15.04 23.26
N LEU A 67 2.74 -16.05 22.88
CA LEU A 67 3.11 -17.14 23.78
C LEU A 67 3.88 -16.62 25.00
N HIS A 68 4.86 -15.74 24.79
CA HIS A 68 5.66 -15.17 25.87
C HIS A 68 4.82 -14.34 26.84
N ILE A 69 3.82 -13.60 26.36
CA ILE A 69 2.87 -12.87 27.23
C ILE A 69 2.11 -13.83 28.15
N ILE A 70 1.71 -15.00 27.64
CA ILE A 70 0.95 -16.00 28.40
C ILE A 70 1.84 -16.72 29.42
N THR A 71 3.08 -17.07 29.04
CA THR A 71 3.99 -17.86 29.88
C THR A 71 4.86 -17.02 30.81
N ALA A 72 4.95 -15.70 30.61
CA ALA A 72 5.85 -14.84 31.37
C ALA A 72 5.54 -14.87 32.88
N SER A 73 6.60 -15.00 33.66
CA SER A 73 6.54 -15.13 35.12
C SER A 73 6.51 -13.77 35.82
N THR A 74 7.21 -12.77 35.27
CA THR A 74 7.32 -11.44 35.87
C THR A 74 6.43 -10.43 35.17
N LEU A 75 5.98 -9.42 35.91
CA LEU A 75 5.21 -8.30 35.35
C LEU A 75 6.03 -7.53 34.29
N PHE A 76 7.32 -7.36 34.53
CA PHE A 76 8.23 -6.67 33.62
C PHE A 76 8.32 -7.37 32.26
N GLU A 77 8.52 -8.69 32.25
CA GLU A 77 8.52 -9.50 31.01
C GLU A 77 7.20 -9.36 30.25
N ARG A 78 6.06 -9.45 30.95
CA ARG A 78 4.74 -9.32 30.33
C ARG A 78 4.55 -7.96 29.67
N VAL A 79 4.94 -6.88 30.34
CA VAL A 79 4.84 -5.51 29.81
C VAL A 79 5.74 -5.35 28.58
N TYR A 80 6.99 -5.81 28.66
CA TYR A 80 7.92 -5.75 27.55
C TYR A 80 7.40 -6.50 26.32
N SER A 81 6.95 -7.75 26.50
CA SER A 81 6.41 -8.57 25.41
C SER A 81 5.11 -8.00 24.83
N SER A 82 4.25 -7.44 25.66
CA SER A 82 3.02 -6.76 25.21
C SER A 82 3.34 -5.55 24.36
N PHE A 83 4.30 -4.73 24.78
CA PHE A 83 4.75 -3.57 24.00
C PHE A 83 5.34 -4.01 22.65
N HIS A 84 6.20 -5.03 22.66
CA HIS A 84 6.78 -5.57 21.43
C HIS A 84 5.73 -6.14 20.48
N PHE A 85 4.75 -6.90 20.98
CA PHE A 85 3.63 -7.44 20.21
C PHE A 85 2.81 -6.33 19.54
N VAL A 86 2.48 -5.27 20.29
CA VAL A 86 1.75 -4.12 19.75
C VAL A 86 2.55 -3.42 18.65
N LEU A 87 3.85 -3.22 18.87
CA LEU A 87 4.73 -2.57 17.90
C LEU A 87 4.78 -3.33 16.57
N LEU A 88 5.01 -4.65 16.61
CA LEU A 88 5.03 -5.49 15.42
C LEU A 88 3.68 -5.50 14.69
N THR A 89 2.58 -5.57 15.44
CA THR A 89 1.23 -5.51 14.88
C THR A 89 1.02 -4.19 14.14
N VAL A 90 1.34 -3.06 14.79
CA VAL A 90 1.24 -1.73 14.18
C VAL A 90 2.10 -1.63 12.92
N GLN A 91 3.33 -2.15 12.93
CA GLN A 91 4.21 -2.17 11.77
C GLN A 91 3.58 -2.87 10.57
N VAL A 92 3.02 -4.08 10.76
CA VAL A 92 2.35 -4.84 9.69
C VAL A 92 1.14 -4.07 9.14
N PHE A 93 0.31 -3.51 10.02
CA PHE A 93 -0.87 -2.74 9.61
C PHE A 93 -0.52 -1.43 8.89
N VAL A 94 0.50 -0.70 9.34
CA VAL A 94 0.95 0.55 8.69
C VAL A 94 1.48 0.26 7.28
N LEU A 95 2.25 -0.82 7.13
CA LEU A 95 2.75 -1.26 5.83
C LEU A 95 1.59 -1.64 4.90
N ALA A 96 0.67 -2.48 5.35
CA ALA A 96 -0.53 -2.89 4.60
C ALA A 96 -1.42 -1.70 4.21
N TRP A 97 -1.65 -0.78 5.14
CA TRP A 97 -2.40 0.45 4.91
C TRP A 97 -1.76 1.31 3.83
N SER A 98 -0.44 1.49 3.89
CA SER A 98 0.28 2.31 2.92
C SER A 98 0.23 1.74 1.50
N ALA A 99 0.30 0.40 1.36
CA ALA A 99 0.11 -0.27 0.07
C ALA A 99 -1.34 -0.13 -0.45
N ASN A 100 -2.33 -0.28 0.43
CA ASN A 100 -3.73 -0.08 0.10
C ASN A 100 -4.03 1.36 -0.34
N GLU A 101 -3.42 2.35 0.32
CA GLU A 101 -3.57 3.76 -0.04
C GLU A 101 -2.95 4.07 -1.40
N ILE A 102 -1.83 3.44 -1.79
CA ILE A 102 -1.30 3.56 -3.17
C ILE A 102 -2.33 3.07 -4.19
N ASN A 103 -2.96 1.92 -3.93
CA ASN A 103 -3.98 1.36 -4.81
C ASN A 103 -5.15 2.35 -4.96
N ILE A 104 -5.73 2.80 -3.85
CA ILE A 104 -6.85 3.77 -3.84
C ILE A 104 -6.47 5.09 -4.52
N GLN A 105 -5.31 5.65 -4.21
CA GLN A 105 -4.91 6.95 -4.76
C GLN A 105 -4.54 6.85 -6.25
N SER A 106 -4.14 5.68 -6.73
CA SER A 106 -3.86 5.47 -8.15
C SER A 106 -5.14 5.48 -8.99
N THR A 107 -6.23 4.87 -8.51
CA THR A 107 -7.53 4.86 -9.22
C THR A 107 -8.23 6.22 -9.15
N LYS A 108 -8.05 6.97 -8.05
CA LYS A 108 -8.55 8.35 -7.92
C LYS A 108 -7.99 9.31 -8.97
N VAL A 109 -6.88 8.99 -9.63
CA VAL A 109 -6.37 9.76 -10.78
C VAL A 109 -7.37 9.76 -11.93
N ALA A 110 -8.05 8.64 -12.20
CA ALA A 110 -9.07 8.55 -13.24
C ALA A 110 -10.25 9.49 -12.92
N HIS A 111 -10.73 9.46 -11.67
CA HIS A 111 -11.80 10.36 -11.22
C HIS A 111 -11.37 11.84 -11.30
N ALA A 112 -10.15 12.17 -10.89
CA ALA A 112 -9.64 13.54 -10.98
C ALA A 112 -9.55 14.05 -12.42
N ALA A 113 -9.17 13.18 -13.36
CA ALA A 113 -9.14 13.51 -14.79
C ALA A 113 -10.56 13.67 -15.36
N PHE A 114 -11.51 12.79 -14.97
CA PHE A 114 -12.90 12.86 -15.44
C PHE A 114 -13.64 14.12 -14.97
N TYR A 115 -13.43 14.54 -13.72
CA TYR A 115 -14.03 15.76 -13.16
C TYR A 115 -13.25 17.04 -13.47
N SER A 116 -12.32 17.00 -14.43
CA SER A 116 -11.66 18.22 -14.90
C SER A 116 -12.50 18.94 -15.97
N ASN A 117 -12.14 20.18 -16.32
CA ASN A 117 -12.79 20.94 -17.40
C ASN A 117 -12.37 20.44 -18.80
N TRP A 118 -12.42 19.13 -19.03
CA TRP A 118 -11.94 18.48 -20.25
C TRP A 118 -12.89 18.62 -21.45
N ILE A 119 -14.16 18.91 -21.19
CA ILE A 119 -15.22 19.02 -22.22
C ILE A 119 -14.92 20.18 -23.18
N ASP A 120 -14.46 21.31 -22.65
CA ASP A 120 -14.17 22.53 -23.42
C ASP A 120 -12.77 22.55 -24.05
N GLN A 121 -12.04 21.43 -23.98
CA GLN A 121 -10.66 21.32 -24.48
C GLN A 121 -10.59 20.92 -25.96
N THR A 122 -9.40 21.04 -26.55
CA THR A 122 -9.13 20.56 -27.92
C THR A 122 -9.34 19.05 -28.05
N GLU A 123 -9.73 18.58 -29.24
CA GLU A 123 -9.93 17.15 -29.51
C GLU A 123 -8.69 16.30 -29.20
N GLN A 124 -7.49 16.85 -29.43
CA GLN A 124 -6.24 16.21 -29.06
C GLN A 124 -6.11 16.02 -27.54
N THR A 125 -6.47 17.04 -26.76
CA THR A 125 -6.45 17.01 -25.29
C THR A 125 -7.48 16.02 -24.75
N LYS A 126 -8.70 15.99 -25.32
CA LYS A 126 -9.74 15.00 -24.95
C LYS A 126 -9.25 13.56 -25.13
N LYS A 127 -8.62 13.23 -26.26
CA LYS A 127 -8.05 11.90 -26.51
C LYS A 127 -7.00 11.51 -25.47
N ILE A 128 -6.11 12.44 -25.14
CA ILE A 128 -5.07 12.25 -24.11
C ILE A 128 -5.70 11.95 -22.74
N ILE A 129 -6.73 12.70 -22.35
CA ILE A 129 -7.43 12.51 -21.07
C ILE A 129 -8.08 11.14 -21.01
N HIS A 130 -8.70 10.72 -22.11
CA HIS A 130 -9.28 9.39 -22.23
C HIS A 130 -8.22 8.29 -21.98
N ILE A 131 -7.02 8.46 -22.54
CA ILE A 131 -5.89 7.55 -22.30
C ILE A 131 -5.46 7.56 -20.83
N ILE A 132 -5.39 8.73 -20.18
CA ILE A 132 -5.06 8.84 -18.75
C ILE A 132 -6.11 8.10 -17.90
N ILE A 133 -7.40 8.32 -18.17
CA ILE A 133 -8.51 7.66 -17.47
C ILE A 133 -8.39 6.14 -17.62
N MET A 134 -8.25 5.64 -18.85
CA MET A 134 -8.10 4.19 -19.10
C MET A 134 -6.87 3.60 -18.42
N ARG A 135 -5.74 4.33 -18.37
CA ARG A 135 -4.53 3.84 -17.69
C ARG A 135 -4.69 3.83 -16.17
N ALA A 136 -5.32 4.86 -15.60
CA ALA A 136 -5.51 5.04 -14.16
C ALA A 136 -6.58 4.10 -13.58
N GLN A 137 -7.49 3.58 -14.41
CA GLN A 137 -8.42 2.50 -14.02
C GLN A 137 -7.70 1.18 -13.69
N LYS A 138 -6.45 1.00 -14.11
CA LYS A 138 -5.60 -0.13 -13.69
C LYS A 138 -4.81 0.29 -12.44
N PRO A 139 -5.22 -0.15 -11.22
CA PRO A 139 -4.60 0.28 -9.98
C PRO A 139 -3.12 -0.08 -9.90
N LEU A 140 -2.36 0.76 -9.22
CA LEU A 140 -1.00 0.46 -8.82
C LEU A 140 -1.03 -0.40 -7.54
N VAL A 141 -0.51 -1.62 -7.64
CA VAL A 141 -0.59 -2.62 -6.58
C VAL A 141 0.81 -3.06 -6.19
N LEU A 142 1.14 -2.90 -4.90
CA LEU A 142 2.30 -3.56 -4.31
C LEU A 142 1.91 -5.00 -3.96
N LYS A 143 2.80 -5.95 -4.23
CA LYS A 143 2.60 -7.38 -4.01
C LYS A 143 3.51 -7.90 -2.91
N ILE A 144 3.04 -8.95 -2.24
CA ILE A 144 3.81 -9.76 -1.29
C ILE A 144 4.30 -10.99 -2.07
N GLY A 145 5.60 -11.02 -2.38
CA GLY A 145 6.21 -12.06 -3.18
C GLY A 145 5.58 -12.16 -4.58
N MET A 146 5.31 -13.39 -5.03
CA MET A 146 4.68 -13.64 -6.33
C MET A 146 3.15 -13.69 -6.29
N PHE A 147 2.54 -13.79 -5.10
CA PHE A 147 1.20 -14.36 -4.98
C PHE A 147 0.10 -13.32 -4.77
N ARG A 148 0.23 -12.42 -3.79
CA ARG A 148 -0.90 -11.63 -3.29
C ARG A 148 -0.65 -10.12 -3.28
N PRO A 149 -1.70 -9.31 -3.52
CA PRO A 149 -1.62 -7.87 -3.29
C PRO A 149 -1.41 -7.60 -1.80
N MET A 150 -0.56 -6.62 -1.52
CA MET A 150 -0.34 -6.11 -0.18
C MET A 150 -1.44 -5.11 0.16
N ASN A 151 -2.28 -5.46 1.13
CA ASN A 151 -3.44 -4.68 1.56
C ASN A 151 -3.83 -5.03 3.00
N ALA A 152 -4.87 -4.40 3.54
CA ALA A 152 -5.35 -4.67 4.91
C ALA A 152 -5.68 -6.15 5.15
N GLU A 153 -6.20 -6.86 4.14
CA GLU A 153 -6.51 -8.29 4.22
C GLU A 153 -5.24 -9.12 4.47
N SER A 154 -4.13 -8.80 3.81
CA SER A 154 -2.85 -9.49 4.05
C SER A 154 -2.35 -9.34 5.49
N ALA A 155 -2.57 -8.19 6.13
CA ALA A 155 -2.25 -8.00 7.56
C ALA A 155 -3.12 -8.90 8.44
N VAL A 156 -4.42 -8.96 8.17
CA VAL A 156 -5.36 -9.85 8.90
C VAL A 156 -4.95 -11.32 8.75
N ILE A 157 -4.53 -11.75 7.56
CA ILE A 157 -4.07 -13.12 7.32
C ILE A 157 -2.80 -13.42 8.12
N THR A 158 -1.88 -12.45 8.22
CA THR A 158 -0.67 -12.55 9.05
C THR A 158 -1.04 -12.78 10.52
N MET A 159 -1.98 -11.99 11.05
CA MET A 159 -2.46 -12.13 12.42
C MET A 159 -3.17 -13.47 12.67
N LYS A 160 -4.00 -13.93 11.72
CA LYS A 160 -4.64 -15.25 11.79
C LYS A 160 -3.60 -16.37 11.83
N GLY A 161 -2.58 -16.30 10.96
CA GLY A 161 -1.48 -17.25 10.96
C GLY A 161 -0.75 -17.31 12.29
N ALA A 162 -0.45 -16.14 12.88
CA ALA A 162 0.20 -16.04 14.17
C ALA A 162 -0.66 -16.66 15.30
N TYR A 163 -1.96 -16.36 15.33
CA TYR A 163 -2.89 -16.93 16.31
C TYR A 163 -3.03 -18.45 16.17
N THR A 164 -3.16 -18.97 14.95
CA THR A 164 -3.20 -20.42 14.70
C THR A 164 -1.93 -21.10 15.18
N TYR A 165 -0.76 -20.53 14.89
CA TYR A 165 0.51 -21.08 15.38
C TYR A 165 0.58 -21.09 16.92
N ALA A 166 0.22 -19.97 17.55
CA ALA A 166 0.24 -19.86 19.00
C ALA A 166 -0.73 -20.84 19.66
N SER A 167 -1.97 -20.97 19.16
CA SER A 167 -2.97 -21.90 19.70
C SER A 167 -2.52 -23.36 19.59
N VAL A 168 -1.95 -23.77 18.45
CA VAL A 168 -1.38 -25.12 18.27
C VAL A 168 -0.25 -25.38 19.27
N MET A 169 0.63 -24.40 19.49
CA MET A 169 1.70 -24.54 20.47
C MET A 169 1.14 -24.66 21.89
N LEU A 170 0.22 -23.79 22.30
CA LEU A 170 -0.40 -23.87 23.62
C LEU A 170 -1.08 -25.22 23.86
N GLN A 171 -1.82 -25.74 22.88
CA GLN A 171 -2.46 -27.06 22.99
C GLN A 171 -1.45 -28.20 23.19
N LYS A 172 -0.25 -28.09 22.61
CA LYS A 172 0.80 -29.12 22.73
C LYS A 172 1.52 -29.07 24.09
N TYR A 173 1.52 -27.92 24.76
CA TYR A 173 2.18 -27.71 26.05
C TYR A 173 1.22 -27.75 27.26
N SER A 174 -0.10 -27.89 27.04
CA SER A 174 -1.11 -28.17 28.07
C SER A 174 -1.34 -29.66 28.26
#